data_AF-A0A1R3KAY1-F1
#
_entry.id   AF-A0A1R3KAY1-F1
#
_cell.length_a   1.000
_cell.length_b   1.000
_cell.length_c   1.000
_cell.angle_alpha   90.00
_cell.angle_beta   90.00
_cell.angle_gamma   90.00
#
_symmetry.space_group_name_H-M   'P 1'
#
loop_
_entity.id
_entity.type
_entity.pdbx_description
1 polymer ?
#
loop_
_entity_poly.entity_id
_entity_poly.type
_entity_poly.pdbx_seq_one_letter_code
_entity_poly.pdbx_strand_id
1 'polypeptide(L)'
;MLEEYPTNSDGLVTANGTWTYKIPTVDTIPKQFNVEILNTSGEPPLTLAVSVHCATRAAIREATKQLLSWSGCNESDNSTFQLEVPATMHVVKEQCGLDSIQKFLQWTMATK
;
A
#
# COMPACT_ATOMS: atom_id res chain seq x y z
N MET A 1 -6.07 1.48 3.14
CA MET A 1 -5.92 1.15 4.57
C MET A 1 -5.44 2.41 5.26
N LEU A 2 -6.14 2.90 6.29
CA LEU A 2 -5.95 4.26 6.83
C LEU A 2 -5.86 4.32 8.35
N GLU A 3 -6.48 3.36 9.04
CA GLU A 3 -6.59 3.38 10.49
C GLU A 3 -5.26 2.98 11.14
N GLU A 4 -4.58 3.95 11.76
CA GLU A 4 -3.35 3.78 12.53
C GLU A 4 -3.56 4.17 13.99
N TYR A 5 -2.95 3.41 14.90
CA TYR A 5 -2.92 3.67 16.34
C TYR A 5 -1.47 3.95 16.79
N PRO A 6 -0.93 5.13 16.48
CA PRO A 6 0.44 5.48 16.88
C PRO A 6 0.54 5.59 18.41
N THR A 7 1.65 5.10 18.94
CA THR A 7 1.95 5.08 20.37
C THR A 7 3.29 5.77 20.62
N ASN A 8 3.39 6.56 21.69
CA ASN A 8 4.66 7.17 22.09
C ASN A 8 5.57 6.17 22.82
N SER A 9 6.77 6.61 23.21
CA SER A 9 7.73 5.81 23.99
C SER A 9 7.20 5.32 25.34
N ASP A 10 6.19 6.00 25.90
CA ASP A 10 5.59 5.67 27.19
C ASP A 10 4.44 4.66 27.07
N GLY A 11 4.13 4.19 25.85
CA GLY A 11 3.01 3.27 25.61
C GLY A 11 1.64 3.95 25.52
N LEU A 12 1.59 5.29 25.43
CA LEU A 12 0.35 6.05 25.30
C LEU A 12 -0.01 6.31 23.83
N VAL A 13 -1.29 6.08 23.48
CA VAL A 13 -1.82 6.38 22.16
C VAL A 13 -1.78 7.87 21.90
N THR A 14 -1.15 8.29 20.80
CA THR A 14 -0.99 9.70 20.45
C THR A 14 -2.11 10.23 19.56
N ALA A 15 -2.91 9.33 18.97
CA ALA A 15 -4.08 9.73 18.21
C ALA A 15 -5.18 10.31 19.11
N ASN A 16 -5.64 11.52 18.79
CA ASN A 16 -6.73 12.23 19.46
C ASN A 16 -7.96 12.37 18.54
N GLY A 17 -8.94 11.50 18.75
CA GLY A 17 -10.23 11.52 18.06
C GLY A 17 -10.10 11.44 16.52
N THR A 18 -11.14 11.89 15.82
CA THR A 18 -11.23 11.83 14.35
C THR A 18 -10.29 12.80 13.64
N TRP A 19 -9.63 13.71 14.38
CA TRP A 19 -8.70 14.66 13.80
C TRP A 19 -7.41 13.97 13.35
N THR A 20 -6.93 13.00 14.12
CA THR A 20 -5.70 12.23 13.82
C THR A 20 -5.96 10.75 13.56
N TYR A 21 -7.06 10.17 14.07
CA TYR A 21 -7.49 8.82 13.70
C TYR A 21 -8.43 8.85 12.49
N LYS A 22 -8.10 8.11 11.44
CA LYS A 22 -8.81 8.18 10.14
C LYS A 22 -9.50 6.86 9.79
N ILE A 23 -10.78 6.78 10.11
CA ILE A 23 -11.67 5.73 9.59
C ILE A 23 -11.89 5.86 8.08
N PRO A 24 -12.21 4.77 7.37
CA PRO A 24 -12.68 4.84 6.00
C PRO A 24 -13.87 5.80 5.85
N THR A 25 -13.81 6.66 4.83
CA THR A 25 -14.89 7.58 4.43
C THR A 25 -15.44 7.20 3.05
N VAL A 26 -16.49 7.89 2.59
CA VAL A 26 -17.10 7.68 1.25
C VAL A 26 -16.06 7.71 0.12
N ASP A 27 -15.04 8.57 0.26
CA ASP A 27 -13.97 8.72 -0.75
C ASP A 27 -13.01 7.53 -0.83
N THR A 28 -13.08 6.61 0.14
CA THR A 28 -12.13 5.49 0.28
C THR A 28 -12.72 4.14 -0.11
N ILE A 29 -14.02 4.11 -0.42
CA ILE A 29 -14.74 2.90 -0.86
C ILE A 29 -14.38 2.59 -2.32
N PRO A 30 -14.25 1.31 -2.73
CA PRO A 30 -14.08 0.94 -4.13
C PRO A 30 -15.16 1.57 -5.01
N LYS A 31 -14.75 2.21 -6.12
CA LYS A 31 -15.69 2.83 -7.09
C LYS A 31 -16.72 1.84 -7.63
N GLN A 32 -16.31 0.58 -7.79
CA GLN A 32 -17.18 -0.54 -8.10
C GLN A 32 -17.13 -1.51 -6.93
N PHE A 33 -18.27 -1.71 -6.27
CA PHE A 33 -18.39 -2.58 -5.11
C PHE A 33 -19.59 -3.52 -5.33
N ASN A 34 -19.31 -4.63 -5.99
CA ASN A 34 -20.32 -5.64 -6.34
C ASN A 34 -20.40 -6.68 -5.23
N VAL A 35 -21.60 -6.94 -4.74
CA VAL A 35 -21.85 -7.91 -3.66
C VAL A 35 -22.93 -8.88 -4.13
N GLU A 36 -22.63 -10.18 -4.05
CA GLU A 36 -23.58 -11.27 -4.26
C GLU A 36 -23.74 -12.05 -2.95
N ILE A 37 -24.98 -12.28 -2.54
CA ILE A 37 -25.28 -12.97 -1.28
C ILE A 37 -25.55 -14.43 -1.58
N LEU A 38 -24.63 -15.28 -1.13
CA LEU A 38 -24.86 -16.72 -1.01
C LEU A 38 -25.12 -17.03 0.47
N ASN A 39 -26.19 -17.75 0.79
CA ASN A 39 -26.63 -18.05 2.16
C ASN A 39 -25.49 -18.63 3.03
N THR A 40 -24.83 -17.77 3.81
CA THR A 40 -23.79 -18.15 4.79
C THR A 40 -23.68 -17.13 5.92
N SER A 41 -23.21 -17.60 7.08
CA SER A 41 -23.43 -17.07 8.42
C SER A 41 -22.45 -15.97 8.84
N GLY A 42 -22.97 -14.83 9.33
CA GLY A 42 -22.36 -13.99 10.37
C GLY A 42 -21.13 -13.15 10.02
N GLU A 43 -19.92 -13.69 10.19
CA GLU A 43 -18.64 -12.93 10.19
C GLU A 43 -17.57 -13.29 9.11
N PRO A 44 -17.92 -13.56 7.85
CA PRO A 44 -16.95 -13.57 6.72
C PRO A 44 -16.41 -12.21 6.23
N PRO A 45 -17.14 -11.07 6.23
CA PRO A 45 -16.79 -9.94 5.36
C PRO A 45 -15.55 -9.14 5.75
N LEU A 46 -15.25 -9.00 7.05
CA LEU A 46 -14.14 -8.14 7.49
C LEU A 46 -12.79 -8.66 6.98
N THR A 47 -12.61 -9.99 6.98
CA THR A 47 -11.40 -10.63 6.45
C THR A 47 -11.25 -10.41 4.94
N LEU A 48 -12.34 -10.25 4.18
CA LEU A 48 -12.27 -9.96 2.74
C LEU A 48 -11.62 -8.60 2.46
N ALA A 49 -11.57 -7.68 3.42
CA ALA A 49 -10.84 -6.40 3.27
C ALA A 49 -9.33 -6.61 3.04
N VAL A 50 -8.76 -7.75 3.45
CA VAL A 50 -7.37 -8.12 3.16
C VAL A 50 -7.10 -8.19 1.64
N SER A 51 -8.11 -8.42 0.81
CA SER A 51 -7.96 -8.38 -0.65
C SER A 51 -7.35 -7.06 -1.15
N VAL A 52 -7.74 -5.93 -0.56
CA VAL A 52 -7.20 -4.60 -0.90
C VAL A 52 -5.72 -4.52 -0.51
N HIS A 53 -5.36 -5.01 0.67
CA HIS A 53 -3.95 -5.06 1.11
C HIS A 53 -3.10 -5.90 0.15
N CYS A 54 -3.57 -7.09 -0.22
CA CYS A 54 -2.89 -7.96 -1.17
C CYS A 54 -2.75 -7.32 -2.55
N ALA A 55 -3.79 -6.61 -3.03
CA ALA A 55 -3.72 -5.86 -4.28
C ALA A 55 -2.68 -4.73 -4.22
N THR A 56 -2.62 -3.97 -3.10
CA THR A 56 -1.58 -2.95 -2.89
C THR A 56 -0.18 -3.57 -2.89
N ARG A 57 0.02 -4.69 -2.20
CA ARG A 57 1.30 -5.42 -2.19
C ARG A 57 1.72 -5.86 -3.60
N ALA A 58 0.79 -6.40 -4.39
CA ALA A 58 1.07 -6.78 -5.78
C ALA A 58 1.44 -5.57 -6.65
N ALA A 59 0.76 -4.44 -6.47
CA ALA A 59 1.06 -3.20 -7.20
C ALA A 59 2.46 -2.65 -6.86
N ILE A 60 2.83 -2.63 -5.58
CA ILE A 60 4.18 -2.23 -5.14
C ILE A 60 5.23 -3.13 -5.79
N ARG A 61 5.01 -4.46 -5.78
CA ARG A 61 5.94 -5.40 -6.40
C ARG A 61 6.24 -5.06 -7.87
N GLU A 62 5.22 -4.74 -8.65
CA GLU A 62 5.40 -4.36 -10.05
C GLU A 62 6.03 -2.98 -10.21
N ALA A 63 5.68 -2.02 -9.35
CA ALA A 63 6.32 -0.70 -9.33
C ALA A 63 7.83 -0.81 -9.04
N THR A 64 8.23 -1.65 -8.09
CA THR A 64 9.64 -1.90 -7.77
C THR A 64 10.37 -2.56 -8.95
N LYS A 65 9.76 -3.55 -9.62
CA LYS A 65 10.34 -4.16 -10.83
C LYS A 65 10.55 -3.14 -11.95
N GLN A 66 9.58 -2.26 -12.15
CA GLN A 66 9.68 -1.18 -13.14
C GLN A 66 10.79 -0.18 -12.77
N LEU A 67 10.95 0.14 -11.49
CA LEU A 67 12.03 1.00 -11.01
C LEU A 67 13.41 0.38 -11.28
N LEU A 68 13.54 -0.93 -11.04
CA LEU A 68 14.78 -1.68 -11.29
C LEU A 68 15.13 -1.69 -12.77
N SER A 69 14.15 -1.89 -13.66
CA SER A 69 14.39 -1.91 -15.11
C SER A 69 14.94 -0.58 -15.64
N TRP A 70 14.55 0.55 -15.05
CA TRP A 70 15.11 1.87 -15.38
C TRP A 70 16.52 2.09 -14.88
N SER A 71 16.87 1.46 -13.74
CA SER A 71 18.20 1.60 -13.13
C SER A 71 19.29 0.76 -13.81
N GLY A 72 18.95 -0.07 -14.80
CA GLY A 72 19.90 -0.96 -15.48
C GLY A 72 20.43 -2.10 -14.61
N CYS A 73 19.87 -2.28 -13.41
CA CYS A 73 20.18 -3.39 -12.52
C CYS A 73 19.39 -4.63 -12.95
N ASN A 74 20.09 -5.64 -13.45
CA ASN A 74 19.57 -6.98 -13.68
C ASN A 74 19.57 -7.84 -12.41
N GLU A 75 19.58 -7.24 -11.22
CA GLU A 75 19.42 -7.99 -9.99
C GLU A 75 18.00 -8.57 -9.97
N SER A 76 17.95 -9.84 -10.37
CA SER A 76 16.83 -10.76 -10.21
C SER A 76 16.64 -11.10 -8.73
N ASP A 77 16.72 -10.11 -7.87
CA ASP A 77 16.47 -10.32 -6.47
C ASP A 77 14.96 -10.37 -6.34
N ASN A 78 14.48 -11.61 -6.18
CA ASN A 78 13.25 -11.95 -5.49
C ASN A 78 13.30 -11.39 -4.06
N SER A 79 13.52 -10.07 -3.91
CA SER A 79 13.45 -9.36 -2.64
C SER A 79 12.01 -9.47 -2.20
N THR A 80 11.79 -10.44 -1.32
CA THR A 80 10.50 -10.64 -0.71
C THR A 80 10.36 -9.50 0.27
N PHE A 81 9.77 -8.40 -0.17
CA PHE A 81 9.48 -7.29 0.72
C PHE A 81 8.22 -7.60 1.53
N GLN A 82 8.25 -7.20 2.80
CA GLN A 82 7.15 -7.33 3.72
C GLN A 82 6.40 -5.99 3.76
N LEU A 83 5.11 -6.04 3.47
CA LEU A 83 4.22 -4.88 3.59
C LEU A 83 3.50 -5.00 4.92
N GLU A 84 3.91 -4.19 5.89
CA GLU A 84 3.26 -4.16 7.20
C GLU A 84 1.83 -3.60 7.13
N VAL A 85 1.03 -3.97 8.12
CA VAL A 85 -0.33 -3.45 8.30
C VAL A 85 -0.30 -2.33 9.34
N PRO A 86 -0.94 -1.19 9.08
CA PRO A 86 -1.65 -0.82 7.84
C PRO A 86 -0.71 -0.34 6.73
N ALA A 87 -1.06 -0.65 5.48
CA ALA A 87 -0.36 -0.13 4.30
C ALA A 87 -0.78 1.33 4.03
N THR A 88 -0.26 2.27 4.84
CA THR A 88 -0.53 3.69 4.67
C THR A 88 0.26 4.32 3.53
N MET A 89 -0.19 5.49 3.07
CA MET A 89 0.38 6.15 1.90
C MET A 89 1.89 6.40 2.03
N HIS A 90 2.37 6.73 3.23
CA HIS A 90 3.79 6.91 3.48
C HIS A 90 4.57 5.63 3.21
N VAL A 91 4.15 4.51 3.82
CA VAL A 91 4.76 3.19 3.65
C VAL A 91 4.73 2.75 2.18
N VAL A 92 3.58 2.90 1.50
CA VAL A 92 3.45 2.53 0.08
C VAL A 92 4.41 3.35 -0.79
N LYS A 93 4.50 4.67 -0.56
CA LYS A 93 5.35 5.57 -1.36
C LYS A 93 6.84 5.27 -1.16
N GLU A 94 7.25 4.97 0.07
CA GLU A 94 8.61 4.58 0.39
C GLU A 94 9.00 3.28 -0.34
N GLN A 95 8.13 2.26 -0.30
CA GLN A 95 8.35 0.96 -0.96
C GLN A 95 8.35 1.06 -2.49
N CYS A 96 7.60 2.00 -3.06
CA CYS A 96 7.61 2.27 -4.51
C CYS A 96 8.83 3.09 -4.99
N GLY A 97 9.67 3.60 -4.09
CA GLY A 97 10.84 4.42 -4.41
C GLY A 97 10.53 5.91 -4.53
N LEU A 98 11.11 6.70 -3.62
CA LEU A 98 10.97 8.17 -3.60
C LEU A 98 11.64 8.86 -4.81
N ASP A 99 12.57 8.18 -5.47
CA ASP A 99 13.36 8.66 -6.60
C ASP A 99 12.85 8.16 -7.96
N SER A 100 11.65 7.59 -8.00
CA SER A 100 11.02 7.03 -9.22
C SER A 100 11.02 7.98 -10.41
N ILE A 101 10.68 9.25 -10.20
CA ILE A 101 10.70 10.28 -11.26
C ILE A 101 12.11 10.52 -11.78
N GLN A 102 13.10 10.62 -10.88
CA GLN A 102 14.49 10.86 -11.27
C GLN A 102 15.04 9.70 -12.09
N LYS A 103 14.83 8.46 -11.63
CA LYS A 103 15.25 7.25 -12.36
C LYS A 103 14.58 7.14 -13.72
N PHE A 104 13.28 7.44 -13.80
CA PHE A 104 12.57 7.48 -15.07
C PHE A 104 13.16 8.49 -16.06
N LEU A 105 13.46 9.71 -15.61
CA LEU A 105 14.03 10.75 -16.45
C LEU A 105 15.45 10.38 -16.91
N GLN A 106 16.30 9.87 -16.02
CA GLN A 106 17.63 9.40 -16.37
C GLN A 106 17.59 8.30 -17.43
N TRP A 107 16.73 7.29 -17.23
CA TRP A 107 16.51 6.22 -18.20
C TRP A 107 16.03 6.75 -19.56
N THR A 108 15.06 7.67 -19.56
CA THR A 108 14.52 8.27 -20.79
C THR A 108 15.58 9.07 -21.54
N MET A 109 16.43 9.81 -20.84
CA MET A 109 17.52 10.58 -21.43
C MET A 109 18.66 9.69 -21.97
N ALA A 110 18.94 8.56 -21.31
CA ALA A 110 19.98 7.62 -21.74
C ALA A 110 19.57 6.78 -22.97
N THR A 111 18.26 6.61 -23.18
CA THR A 111 17.71 5.79 -24.28
C THR A 111 17.45 6.61 -25.56
N LYS A 112 17.70 7.93 -25.53
CA LYS A 112 17.47 8.87 -26.63
C LYS A 112 18.78 9.30 -27.26
#